data_AF-A0A8D8L9H9-F1
#
_entry.id   AF-A0A8D8L9H9-F1
#
_cell.length_a   1.000
_cell.length_b   1.000
_cell.length_c   1.000
_cell.angle_alpha   90.00
_cell.angle_beta   90.00
_cell.angle_gamma   90.00
#
_symmetry.space_group_name_H-M   'P 1'
#
loop_
_entity.id
_entity.type
_entity.pdbx_description
1 polymer ?
#
loop_
_entity_poly.entity_id
_entity_poly.type
_entity_poly.pdbx_seq_one_letter_code
_entity_poly.pdbx_strand_id
1 'polypeptide(L)'
;MGVTGLWKLVEQSGKPVPLETLENKVLAVDISIWLHQVTKGFQDSKGSALPNAHVLGLFHRLCKLMYYRIKPVFVFDGGVPALKRQTIAKRNQSKSKFHNEADRLQQLLLETLAKEKVVQQALGSATSLLVSPSKKPGNSSKEQGEPDEMFKLPPLKEDSPFKNADSSATDLDESNSSWDEKG
;
A
#
# COMPACT_ATOMS: atom_id res chain seq x y z
N MET A 1 -3.31 0.52 7.91
CA MET A 1 -4.38 1.43 8.38
C MET A 1 -3.78 2.82 8.40
N GLY A 2 -4.52 3.85 8.02
CA GLY A 2 -4.01 5.21 7.85
C GLY A 2 -4.36 5.79 6.48
N VAL A 3 -3.81 6.96 6.19
CA VAL A 3 -4.00 7.66 4.91
C VAL A 3 -3.12 7.02 3.84
N THR A 4 -3.68 6.72 2.68
CA THR A 4 -2.95 6.11 1.55
C THR A 4 -1.94 7.11 0.99
N GLY A 5 -0.68 6.68 0.82
CA GLY A 5 0.37 7.52 0.22
C GLY A 5 1.04 8.53 1.16
N LEU A 6 0.48 8.78 2.34
CA LEU A 6 0.99 9.81 3.26
C LEU A 6 2.46 9.61 3.65
N TRP A 7 2.87 8.37 3.92
CA TRP A 7 4.25 8.08 4.32
C TRP A 7 5.27 8.49 3.26
N LYS A 8 4.97 8.33 1.96
CA LYS A 8 5.88 8.74 0.88
C LYS A 8 6.10 10.26 0.85
N LEU A 9 5.08 11.03 1.21
CA LEU A 9 5.16 12.48 1.25
C LEU A 9 5.94 13.00 2.46
N VAL A 10 5.82 12.31 3.60
CA VAL A 10 6.40 12.74 4.88
C VAL A 10 7.79 12.14 5.14
N GLU A 11 8.22 11.16 4.34
CA GLU A 11 9.49 10.44 4.49
C GLU A 11 10.71 11.38 4.61
N GLN A 12 10.76 12.44 3.80
CA GLN A 12 11.84 13.43 3.81
C GLN A 12 11.97 14.21 5.13
N SER A 13 10.89 14.27 5.92
CA SER A 13 10.88 14.93 7.23
C SER A 13 11.23 13.98 8.39
N GLY A 14 11.33 12.68 8.12
CA GLY A 14 11.63 11.66 9.13
C GLY A 14 13.07 11.76 9.64
N LYS A 15 13.26 11.75 10.96
CA LYS A 15 14.58 11.68 11.59
C LYS A 15 14.78 10.30 12.22
N PRO A 16 15.88 9.58 11.92
CA PRO A 16 16.18 8.32 12.59
C PRO A 16 16.54 8.60 14.06
N VAL A 17 15.89 7.89 14.97
CA VAL A 17 16.11 8.04 16.42
C VAL A 17 16.51 6.67 16.98
N PRO A 18 17.70 6.54 17.59
CA PRO A 18 18.10 5.29 18.24
C PRO A 18 17.23 5.00 19.46
N LEU A 19 16.95 3.73 19.73
CA LEU A 19 16.01 3.31 20.78
C LEU A 19 16.53 3.63 22.20
N GLU A 20 17.85 3.72 22.35
CA GLU A 20 18.55 4.08 23.58
C GLU A 20 18.19 5.50 24.04
N THR A 21 17.91 6.41 23.11
CA THR A 21 17.51 7.79 23.44
C THR A 21 16.10 7.90 24.03
N LEU A 22 15.33 6.81 23.96
CA LEU A 22 13.98 6.71 24.51
C LEU A 22 13.96 6.14 25.93
N GLU A 23 15.13 5.91 26.54
CA GLU A 23 15.24 5.42 27.91
C GLU A 23 14.43 6.30 28.89
N ASN A 24 13.68 5.65 29.78
CA ASN A 24 12.83 6.27 30.80
C ASN A 24 11.71 7.17 30.27
N LYS A 25 11.49 7.26 28.95
CA LYS A 25 10.37 7.99 28.37
C LYS A 25 9.08 7.19 28.49
N VAL A 26 7.98 7.90 28.67
CA VAL A 26 6.63 7.35 28.63
C VAL A 26 6.14 7.38 27.18
N LEU A 27 5.85 6.22 26.60
CA LEU A 27 5.38 6.11 25.21
C LEU A 27 3.97 5.54 25.18
N ALA A 28 3.06 6.28 24.53
CA ALA A 28 1.74 5.75 24.20
C ALA A 28 1.88 4.77 23.03
N VAL A 29 1.42 3.53 23.24
CA VAL A 29 1.46 2.46 22.25
C VAL A 29 0.04 2.11 21.87
N ASP A 30 -0.28 2.27 20.59
CA ASP A 30 -1.53 1.79 20.00
C ASP A 30 -1.49 0.25 19.93
N ILE A 31 -2.30 -0.40 20.76
CA ILE A 31 -2.41 -1.86 20.77
C ILE A 31 -3.37 -2.37 19.68
N SER A 32 -4.35 -1.58 19.25
CA SER A 32 -5.35 -2.02 18.27
C SER A 32 -4.65 -2.38 16.94
N ILE A 33 -3.65 -1.57 16.56
CA ILE A 33 -2.84 -1.85 15.38
C ILE A 33 -1.88 -3.03 15.59
N TRP A 34 -1.28 -3.18 16.78
CA TRP A 34 -0.40 -4.32 17.07
C TRP A 34 -1.13 -5.65 17.00
N LEU A 35 -2.32 -5.75 17.62
CA LEU A 35 -3.16 -6.94 17.56
C LEU A 35 -3.51 -7.28 16.11
N HIS A 36 -3.95 -6.28 15.33
CA HIS A 36 -4.30 -6.51 13.92
C HIS A 36 -3.12 -7.04 13.09
N GLN A 37 -1.92 -6.49 13.32
CA GLN A 37 -0.70 -6.92 12.64
C GLN A 37 -0.30 -8.33 13.05
N VAL A 38 -0.31 -8.64 14.34
CA VAL A 38 0.14 -9.95 14.85
C VAL A 38 -0.81 -11.05 14.39
N THR A 39 -2.12 -10.85 14.47
CA THR A 39 -3.12 -11.82 13.98
C THR A 39 -2.97 -12.12 12.49
N LYS A 40 -2.54 -11.14 11.68
CA LYS A 40 -2.36 -11.34 10.23
C LYS A 40 -0.96 -11.78 9.83
N GLY A 41 0.05 -11.42 10.60
CA GLY A 41 1.46 -11.65 10.28
C GLY A 41 2.01 -12.98 10.82
N PHE A 42 1.50 -13.46 11.95
CA PHE A 42 1.90 -14.75 12.52
C PHE A 42 1.00 -15.86 11.99
N GLN A 43 1.34 -16.37 10.81
CA GLN A 43 0.73 -17.54 10.21
C GLN A 43 1.75 -18.69 10.22
N ASP A 44 1.26 -19.91 10.43
CA ASP A 44 2.07 -21.11 10.32
C ASP A 44 2.48 -21.33 8.84
N SER A 45 3.43 -22.23 8.58
CA SER A 45 3.91 -22.56 7.22
C SER A 45 2.78 -23.03 6.28
N LYS A 46 1.63 -23.44 6.83
CA LYS A 46 0.43 -23.85 6.10
C LYS A 46 -0.59 -22.71 5.89
N GLY A 47 -0.26 -21.48 6.32
CA GLY A 47 -1.13 -20.31 6.21
C GLY A 47 -2.24 -20.22 7.27
N SER A 48 -2.30 -21.17 8.21
CA SER A 48 -3.23 -21.13 9.34
C SER A 48 -2.77 -20.14 10.41
N ALA A 49 -3.70 -19.39 10.99
CA ALA A 49 -3.39 -18.50 12.10
C ALA A 49 -2.90 -19.31 13.31
N LEU A 50 -1.75 -18.93 13.87
CA LEU A 50 -1.18 -19.64 15.01
C LEU A 50 -2.01 -19.34 16.28
N PRO A 51 -2.40 -20.35 17.08
CA PRO A 51 -3.14 -20.12 18.32
C PRO A 51 -2.32 -19.25 19.27
N ASN A 52 -2.97 -18.30 19.93
CA ASN A 52 -2.35 -17.34 20.87
C ASN A 52 -1.21 -16.49 20.27
N ALA A 53 -1.10 -16.37 18.94
CA ALA A 53 -0.10 -15.53 18.28
C ALA A 53 -0.08 -14.10 18.82
N HIS A 54 -1.27 -13.55 19.09
CA HIS A 54 -1.44 -12.21 19.64
C HIS A 54 -0.72 -12.03 20.98
N VAL A 55 -0.80 -13.02 21.89
CA VAL A 55 -0.11 -12.95 23.19
C VAL A 55 1.39 -12.99 23.00
N LEU A 56 1.90 -13.94 22.19
CA LEU A 56 3.32 -14.10 21.95
C LEU A 56 3.94 -12.86 21.29
N GLY A 57 3.30 -12.33 20.25
CA GLY A 57 3.76 -11.15 19.54
C GLY A 57 3.75 -9.89 20.41
N LEU A 58 2.72 -9.72 21.25
CA LEU A 58 2.68 -8.61 22.22
C LEU A 58 3.73 -8.76 23.30
N PHE A 59 3.94 -9.98 23.82
CA PHE A 59 4.93 -10.27 24.84
C PHE A 59 6.33 -9.91 24.38
N HIS A 60 6.75 -10.36 23.19
CA HIS A 60 8.07 -10.02 22.65
C HIS A 60 8.26 -8.51 22.44
N ARG A 61 7.22 -7.81 21.96
CA ARG A 61 7.28 -6.35 21.79
C ARG A 61 7.39 -5.63 23.13
N LEU A 62 6.66 -6.10 24.15
CA LEU A 62 6.74 -5.55 25.50
C LEU A 62 8.13 -5.79 26.12
N CYS A 63 8.68 -7.00 26.00
CA CYS A 63 10.04 -7.31 26.45
C CYS A 63 11.06 -6.38 25.80
N LYS A 64 10.92 -6.09 24.50
CA LYS A 64 11.80 -5.14 23.80
C LYS A 64 11.70 -3.73 24.37
N LEU A 65 10.49 -3.23 24.66
CA LEU A 65 10.33 -1.89 25.25
C LEU A 65 10.93 -1.82 26.67
N MET A 66 10.69 -2.85 27.49
CA MET A 66 11.22 -2.93 28.85
C MET A 66 12.74 -3.06 28.87
N TYR A 67 13.33 -3.74 27.89
CA TYR A 67 14.78 -3.84 27.73
C TYR A 67 15.44 -2.47 27.59
N TYR A 68 14.82 -1.54 26.85
CA TYR A 68 15.28 -0.15 26.72
C TYR A 68 14.76 0.76 27.85
N ARG A 69 14.21 0.20 28.94
CA ARG A 69 13.60 0.94 30.07
C ARG A 69 12.58 2.00 29.65
N ILE A 70 11.87 1.73 28.55
CA ILE A 70 10.75 2.55 28.12
C ILE A 70 9.55 2.19 29.00
N LYS A 71 8.73 3.19 29.35
CA LYS A 71 7.48 3.00 30.11
C LYS A 71 6.29 3.04 29.15
N PRO A 72 5.83 1.90 28.61
CA PRO A 72 4.70 1.89 27.68
C PRO A 72 3.38 2.18 28.40
N VAL A 73 2.54 3.01 27.78
CA VAL A 73 1.13 3.20 28.12
C VAL A 73 0.30 2.66 26.97
N PHE A 74 -0.46 1.60 27.23
CA PHE A 74 -1.26 0.96 26.20
C PHE A 74 -2.56 1.70 25.97
N VAL A 75 -2.78 2.09 24.71
CA VAL A 75 -3.99 2.77 24.26
C VAL A 75 -4.78 1.80 23.39
N PHE A 76 -6.04 1.61 23.76
CA PHE A 76 -6.98 0.80 23.01
C PHE A 76 -8.00 1.72 22.33
N ASP A 77 -8.30 1.40 21.07
CA ASP A 77 -9.43 2.04 20.39
C ASP A 77 -10.74 1.68 21.11
N GLY A 78 -11.57 2.69 21.33
CA GLY A 78 -12.95 2.51 21.78
C GLY A 78 -13.91 2.20 20.63
N GLY A 79 -15.13 2.71 20.72
CA GLY A 79 -16.14 2.55 19.68
C GLY A 79 -15.72 3.15 18.34
N VAL A 80 -16.10 2.49 17.24
CA VAL A 80 -15.80 2.98 15.88
C VAL A 80 -16.70 4.18 15.52
N PRO A 81 -16.12 5.34 15.16
CA PRO A 81 -16.89 6.51 14.74
C PRO A 81 -17.77 6.22 13.52
N ALA A 82 -18.94 6.85 13.42
CA ALA A 82 -19.93 6.60 12.37
C ALA A 82 -19.33 6.70 10.95
N LEU A 83 -18.51 7.72 10.70
CA LEU A 83 -17.83 7.95 9.42
C LEU A 83 -16.92 6.77 9.03
N LYS A 84 -16.21 6.18 9.99
CA LYS A 84 -15.30 5.05 9.74
C LYS A 84 -16.07 3.74 9.48
N ARG A 85 -17.29 3.57 10.02
CA ARG A 85 -18.10 2.36 9.83
C ARG A 85 -18.46 2.12 8.36
N GLN A 86 -18.94 3.15 7.66
CA GLN A 86 -19.32 3.03 6.25
C GLN A 86 -18.12 2.63 5.37
N THR A 87 -16.97 3.28 5.59
CA THR A 87 -15.73 2.97 4.85
C THR A 87 -15.20 1.57 5.17
N ILE A 88 -15.29 1.11 6.42
CA ILE A 88 -14.94 -0.27 6.79
C ILE A 88 -15.85 -1.27 6.07
N ALA A 89 -17.16 -1.03 6.06
CA ALA A 89 -18.13 -1.91 5.40
C ALA A 89 -17.86 -2.01 3.89
N LYS A 90 -17.68 -0.88 3.21
CA LYS A 90 -17.34 -0.83 1.78
C LYS A 90 -16.05 -1.62 1.47
N ARG A 91 -15.00 -1.43 2.28
CA ARG A 91 -13.73 -2.15 2.12
C ARG A 91 -13.87 -3.66 2.36
N ASN A 92 -14.70 -4.08 3.32
CA ASN A 92 -14.95 -5.50 3.56
C ASN A 92 -15.74 -6.12 2.39
N GLN A 93 -16.72 -5.40 1.84
CA GLN A 93 -17.48 -5.84 0.67
C GLN A 93 -16.59 -6.00 -0.57
N SER A 94 -15.66 -5.07 -0.82
CA SER A 94 -14.70 -5.22 -1.92
C SER A 94 -13.82 -6.46 -1.72
N LYS A 95 -13.31 -6.70 -0.50
CA LYS A 95 -12.51 -7.88 -0.21
C LYS A 95 -13.26 -9.19 -0.44
N SER A 96 -14.51 -9.28 0.00
CA SER A 96 -15.32 -10.47 -0.23
C SER A 96 -15.58 -10.69 -1.72
N LYS A 97 -15.80 -9.63 -2.51
CA LYS A 97 -15.94 -9.73 -3.97
C LYS A 97 -14.69 -10.31 -4.62
N PHE A 98 -13.51 -9.77 -4.29
CA PHE A 98 -12.24 -10.28 -4.83
C PHE A 98 -11.97 -11.72 -4.39
N HIS A 99 -12.32 -12.10 -3.16
CA HIS A 99 -12.15 -13.47 -2.69
C HIS A 99 -13.05 -14.43 -3.47
N ASN A 100 -14.34 -14.08 -3.63
CA ASN A 100 -15.28 -14.88 -4.42
C ASN A 100 -14.86 -15.01 -5.89
N GLU A 101 -14.29 -13.96 -6.48
CA GLU A 101 -13.76 -13.99 -7.84
C GLU A 101 -12.53 -14.89 -7.94
N ALA A 102 -11.60 -14.80 -6.99
CA ALA A 102 -10.43 -15.67 -6.92
C ALA A 102 -10.84 -17.15 -6.78
N ASP A 103 -11.83 -17.46 -5.93
CA ASP A 103 -12.34 -18.82 -5.75
C ASP A 103 -12.97 -19.36 -7.05
N ARG A 104 -13.74 -18.53 -7.77
CA ARG A 104 -14.30 -18.89 -9.08
C ARG A 104 -13.20 -19.17 -10.10
N LEU A 105 -12.18 -18.30 -10.17
CA LEU A 105 -11.05 -18.48 -11.08
C LEU A 105 -10.27 -19.76 -10.74
N GLN A 106 -10.08 -20.05 -9.46
CA GLN A 106 -9.42 -21.28 -9.01
C GLN A 106 -10.21 -22.53 -9.44
N GLN A 107 -11.55 -22.51 -9.32
CA GLN A 107 -12.40 -23.61 -9.77
C GLN A 107 -12.33 -23.80 -11.28
N LEU A 108 -12.44 -22.73 -12.07
CA LEU A 108 -12.34 -22.78 -13.53
C LEU A 108 -10.96 -23.26 -14.00
N LEU A 109 -9.90 -22.84 -13.33
CA LEU A 109 -8.54 -23.28 -13.62
C LEU A 109 -8.37 -24.77 -13.33
N LEU A 110 -8.90 -25.25 -12.20
CA LEU A 110 -8.86 -26.67 -11.85
C LEU A 110 -9.65 -27.52 -12.86
N GLU A 111 -10.82 -27.06 -13.29
CA GLU A 111 -11.62 -27.71 -14.33
C GLU A 111 -10.87 -27.76 -15.68
N THR A 112 -10.25 -26.65 -16.08
CA THR A 112 -9.47 -26.57 -17.33
C THR A 112 -8.28 -27.53 -17.29
N LEU A 113 -7.53 -27.56 -16.18
CA LEU A 113 -6.40 -28.48 -16.00
C LEU A 113 -6.84 -29.95 -15.99
N ALA A 114 -7.99 -30.26 -15.38
CA ALA A 114 -8.53 -31.62 -15.39
C ALA A 114 -8.90 -32.07 -16.82
N LYS A 115 -9.57 -31.20 -17.61
CA LYS A 115 -9.89 -31.46 -19.01
C LYS A 115 -8.62 -31.64 -19.85
N GLU A 116 -7.62 -30.78 -19.67
CA GLU A 116 -6.34 -30.89 -20.39
C GLU A 116 -5.65 -32.23 -20.11
N LYS A 117 -5.59 -32.68 -18.85
CA LYS A 117 -4.99 -33.98 -18.50
C LYS A 117 -5.71 -35.15 -19.16
N VAL A 118 -7.05 -35.13 -19.21
CA VAL A 118 -7.83 -36.19 -19.87
C VAL A 118 -7.54 -36.23 -21.38
N VAL A 119 -7.49 -35.06 -22.02
CA VAL A 119 -7.15 -34.94 -23.45
C VAL A 119 -5.72 -35.44 -23.70
N GLN A 120 -4.74 -35.06 -22.89
CA GLN A 120 -3.36 -35.54 -23.01
C GLN A 120 -3.25 -37.07 -22.82
N GLN A 121 -4.01 -37.63 -21.89
CA GLN A 121 -4.05 -39.07 -21.65
C GLN A 121 -4.72 -39.84 -22.80
N ALA A 122 -5.77 -39.26 -23.41
CA ALA A 122 -6.44 -39.83 -24.58
C ALA A 122 -5.60 -39.71 -25.87
N LEU A 123 -4.82 -38.62 -26.02
CA LEU A 123 -3.96 -38.35 -27.19
C LEU A 123 -2.53 -38.91 -27.06
N GLY A 124 -2.26 -39.83 -26.12
CA GLY A 124 -0.92 -40.31 -25.71
C GLY A 124 0.23 -40.17 -26.73
N SER A 125 1.38 -39.64 -26.27
CA SER A 125 2.66 -39.44 -26.99
C SER A 125 2.64 -38.64 -28.31
N ALA A 126 1.49 -38.23 -28.86
CA ALA A 126 1.42 -37.46 -30.11
C ALA A 126 1.50 -35.93 -29.91
N THR A 127 1.53 -35.45 -28.67
CA THR A 127 1.43 -34.01 -28.33
C THR A 127 2.75 -33.25 -28.23
N SER A 128 3.92 -33.91 -28.35
CA SER A 128 5.21 -33.20 -28.39
C SER A 128 5.34 -32.22 -29.57
N LEU A 129 4.41 -32.24 -30.52
CA LEU A 129 4.41 -31.40 -31.71
C LEU A 129 3.47 -30.18 -31.66
N LEU A 130 2.60 -30.05 -30.64
CA LEU A 130 1.49 -29.08 -30.70
C LEU A 130 1.50 -27.97 -29.65
N VAL A 131 2.47 -27.90 -28.74
CA VAL A 131 2.56 -26.76 -27.82
C VAL A 131 4.00 -26.25 -27.68
N SER A 132 4.28 -25.19 -28.43
CA SER A 132 5.27 -24.17 -28.08
C SER A 132 4.71 -22.83 -28.51
N PRO A 133 4.22 -21.96 -27.59
CA PRO A 133 4.06 -20.57 -27.93
C PRO A 133 5.46 -19.96 -27.93
N SER A 134 6.09 -19.91 -29.11
CA SER A 134 7.30 -19.13 -29.32
C SER A 134 7.03 -17.68 -28.91
N LYS A 135 7.69 -17.27 -27.83
CA LYS A 135 7.81 -15.88 -27.42
C LYS A 135 8.40 -15.09 -28.59
N LYS A 136 7.55 -14.35 -29.33
CA LYS A 136 8.03 -13.36 -30.31
C LYS A 136 8.93 -12.36 -29.56
N PRO A 137 10.11 -11.98 -30.10
CA PRO A 137 10.84 -10.84 -29.60
C PRO A 137 10.06 -9.59 -30.02
N GLY A 138 9.18 -9.13 -29.13
CA GLY A 138 8.54 -7.84 -29.25
C GLY A 138 9.58 -6.76 -28.98
N ASN A 139 9.82 -5.93 -29.99
CA ASN A 139 10.65 -4.74 -29.98
C ASN A 139 10.35 -3.89 -28.73
N SER A 140 11.27 -3.88 -27.76
CA SER A 140 11.22 -2.96 -26.62
C SER A 140 11.71 -1.60 -27.07
N SER A 141 10.86 -0.84 -27.76
CA SER A 141 10.96 0.62 -27.72
C SER A 141 10.82 1.04 -26.26
N LYS A 142 11.93 1.58 -25.77
CA LYS A 142 12.18 2.06 -24.42
C LYS A 142 11.25 3.23 -24.12
N GLU A 143 10.03 2.96 -23.66
CA GLU A 143 9.25 3.96 -22.93
C GLU A 143 9.83 4.05 -21.52
N GLN A 144 10.66 5.08 -21.31
CA GLN A 144 10.95 5.58 -19.97
C GLN A 144 9.64 6.11 -19.40
N GLY A 145 8.90 5.26 -18.69
CA GLY A 145 7.81 5.71 -17.83
C GLY A 145 8.42 6.50 -16.67
N GLU A 146 8.26 7.82 -16.74
CA GLU A 146 8.48 8.73 -15.61
C GLU A 146 7.72 8.18 -14.38
N PRO A 147 8.36 8.05 -13.20
CA PRO A 147 7.74 7.45 -12.01
C PRO A 147 6.57 8.26 -11.42
N ASP A 148 6.30 9.47 -11.94
CA ASP A 148 5.42 10.46 -11.33
C ASP A 148 4.02 10.56 -11.94
N GLU A 149 3.66 9.72 -12.91
CA GLU A 149 2.31 9.76 -13.51
C GLU A 149 1.17 9.39 -12.55
N MET A 150 1.48 8.71 -11.44
CA MET A 150 0.49 8.43 -10.38
C MET A 150 -0.02 9.71 -9.67
N PHE A 151 0.72 10.81 -9.77
CA PHE A 151 0.40 12.10 -9.14
C PHE A 151 -0.03 13.19 -10.12
N LYS A 152 -0.14 12.89 -11.42
CA LYS A 152 -0.70 13.85 -12.38
C LYS A 152 -2.20 14.01 -12.13
N LEU A 153 -2.58 15.20 -11.68
CA LEU A 153 -3.97 15.62 -11.60
C LEU A 153 -4.59 15.60 -13.01
N PRO A 154 -5.81 15.07 -13.19
CA PRO A 154 -6.51 15.15 -14.46
C PRO A 154 -6.64 16.60 -14.92
N PRO A 155 -6.51 16.91 -16.23
CA PRO A 155 -6.66 18.26 -16.72
C PRO A 155 -8.06 18.79 -16.34
N LEU A 156 -8.09 20.01 -15.80
CA LEU A 156 -9.32 20.69 -15.45
C LEU A 156 -10.15 20.93 -16.72
N LYS A 157 -11.44 20.59 -16.69
CA LYS A 157 -12.37 20.95 -17.76
C LYS A 157 -12.51 22.47 -17.79
N GLU A 158 -12.08 23.09 -18.88
CA GLU A 158 -12.36 24.49 -19.19
C GLU A 158 -13.81 24.65 -19.66
N ASP A 159 -14.76 24.49 -18.73
CA ASP A 159 -16.15 24.90 -18.95
C ASP A 159 -16.57 25.80 -17.79
N SER A 160 -16.12 27.05 -17.84
CA SER A 160 -16.76 28.14 -17.11
C SER A 160 -16.96 29.33 -18.06
N PRO A 161 -18.19 29.85 -18.24
CA PRO A 161 -18.48 30.88 -19.23
C PRO A 161 -18.15 32.31 -18.77
N PHE A 162 -17.21 32.50 -17.84
CA PHE A 162 -16.96 33.83 -17.28
C PHE A 162 -15.47 34.21 -17.24
N LYS A 163 -15.19 35.32 -17.94
CA LYS A 163 -14.01 36.19 -17.98
C LYS A 163 -12.89 35.87 -18.97
N ASN A 164 -13.14 36.24 -20.23
CA ASN A 164 -12.20 37.11 -20.94
C ASN A 164 -12.49 38.55 -20.52
N ALA A 165 -11.54 39.20 -19.87
CA ALA A 165 -11.48 40.66 -19.75
C ALA A 165 -10.01 41.06 -19.83
N ASP A 166 -9.68 41.62 -20.99
CA ASP A 166 -8.53 42.44 -21.36
C ASP A 166 -7.10 42.00 -21.05
N SER A 167 -6.44 41.71 -22.17
CA SER A 167 -5.11 42.21 -22.50
C SER A 167 -4.96 43.72 -22.23
N SER A 168 -3.94 44.10 -21.46
CA SER A 168 -3.21 45.33 -21.74
C SER A 168 -1.75 45.15 -21.35
N ALA A 169 -0.91 45.18 -22.37
CA ALA A 169 0.54 45.28 -22.27
C ALA A 169 0.96 46.50 -21.46
N THR A 170 1.96 46.32 -20.59
CA THR A 170 2.94 47.37 -20.26
C THR A 170 4.26 46.68 -19.95
N ASP A 171 5.19 46.78 -20.89
CA ASP A 171 6.62 46.66 -20.67
C ASP A 171 7.06 47.76 -19.70
N LEU A 172 7.75 47.41 -18.61
CA LEU A 172 8.72 48.29 -17.97
C LEU A 172 9.88 47.44 -17.44
N ASP A 173 11.02 47.71 -18.06
CA ASP A 173 12.38 47.28 -17.73
C ASP A 173 12.89 48.03 -16.49
N GLU A 174 14.10 47.65 -16.06
CA GLU A 174 15.00 48.30 -15.09
C GLU A 174 15.02 47.88 -13.60
N SER A 175 16.17 47.28 -13.27
CA SER A 175 17.09 47.70 -12.19
C SER A 175 17.04 46.99 -10.83
N ASN A 176 17.95 46.03 -10.71
CA ASN A 176 19.04 45.99 -9.73
C ASN A 176 18.79 46.63 -8.34
N SER A 177 18.71 45.78 -7.30
CA SER A 177 19.30 46.14 -6.00
C SER A 177 19.72 44.89 -5.23
N SER A 178 21.03 44.65 -5.27
CA SER A 178 21.82 43.97 -4.25
C SER A 178 21.42 44.40 -2.84
N TRP A 179 21.28 43.44 -1.93
CA TRP A 179 21.31 43.67 -0.48
C TRP A 179 22.24 42.64 0.16
N ASP A 180 23.49 43.05 0.34
CA ASP A 180 24.45 42.46 1.25
C ASP A 180 24.23 42.98 2.69
N GLU A 181 24.43 42.05 3.62
CA GLU A 181 24.99 42.14 4.97
C GLU A 181 24.64 43.27 5.99
N LYS A 182 24.33 42.76 7.19
CA LYS A 182 24.79 43.14 8.55
C LYS A 182 24.06 44.24 9.32
N GLY A 183 23.60 43.79 10.49
CA GLY A 183 23.20 44.55 11.68
C GLY A 183 22.84 43.56 12.77
#